data_AF-A0A7R9FLX5-F1
#
_entry.id   AF-A0A7R9FLX5-F1
#
_cell.length_a   1.000
_cell.length_b   1.000
_cell.length_c   1.000
_cell.angle_alpha   90.00
_cell.angle_beta   90.00
_cell.angle_gamma   90.00
#
_symmetry.space_group_name_H-M   'P 1'
#
loop_
_entity.id
_entity.type
_entity.pdbx_description
1 polymer ?
#
loop_
_entity_poly.entity_id
_entity_poly.type
_entity_poly.pdbx_seq_one_letter_code
_entity_poly.pdbx_strand_id
1 'polypeptide(L)'
;MLKVLVDKRMILGTLKKDLETYVGVPLEYFKIYRLYSNQQEYECARLTETLSTFRDDEKLTVRLGRALRKGEHRGKVYQLLLNAKEPSKFLCDWILGKGMLVGDAKREILEELKRKYSINISYDRCRLRKKSWKNPGKVYLDTQKFEDISLFANWEMFLQELPGPEPATSSIQLLLFVRQWCPSTLELKPFDEVLLDGTTISELKEKISALSGIPVENLELAKGQSSFPCDMSVLGIHTELDWAPQTMTVDSWPLNIYEDGHVILYRDSREEVKQLTSEERKEIANKEGCRMGKLSSTVSTYSPRKERALKIYLDSSPKKHDDIDVD
;
A
#
# COMPACT_ATOMS: atom_id res chain seq x y z
N MET A 1 -33.58 15.44 7.08
CA MET A 1 -33.69 14.14 6.39
C MET A 1 -34.81 14.26 5.37
N LEU A 2 -34.52 14.12 4.08
CA LEU A 2 -35.54 14.14 3.02
C LEU A 2 -36.33 12.82 3.05
N LYS A 3 -37.64 12.87 2.80
CA LYS A 3 -38.48 11.70 2.53
C LYS A 3 -39.09 11.88 1.13
N VAL A 4 -39.09 10.82 0.34
CA VAL A 4 -39.65 10.82 -1.03
C VAL A 4 -40.54 9.59 -1.22
N LEU A 5 -41.60 9.74 -2.01
CA LEU A 5 -42.38 8.62 -2.53
C LEU A 5 -41.87 8.34 -3.96
N VAL A 6 -41.57 7.08 -4.25
CA VAL A 6 -40.93 6.66 -5.51
C VAL A 6 -41.62 5.41 -6.05
N ASP A 7 -41.80 5.34 -7.38
CA ASP A 7 -42.30 4.13 -8.03
C ASP A 7 -41.16 3.10 -8.12
N LYS A 8 -41.33 1.92 -7.54
CA LYS A 8 -40.33 0.84 -7.58
C LYS A 8 -39.98 0.36 -9.00
N ARG A 9 -40.80 0.70 -10.01
CA ARG A 9 -40.54 0.43 -11.44
C ARG A 9 -39.64 1.48 -12.09
N MET A 10 -39.44 2.66 -11.49
CA MET A 10 -38.55 3.68 -12.03
C MET A 10 -37.09 3.18 -12.02
N ILE A 11 -36.27 3.73 -12.91
CA ILE A 11 -34.83 3.47 -12.91
C ILE A 11 -34.09 4.45 -12.01
N LEU A 12 -32.94 4.01 -11.48
CA LEU A 12 -32.07 4.81 -10.62
C LEU A 12 -31.65 6.14 -11.26
N GLY A 13 -31.47 6.18 -12.59
CA GLY A 13 -31.18 7.40 -13.34
C GLY A 13 -32.27 8.47 -13.19
N THR A 14 -33.54 8.07 -13.22
CA THR A 14 -34.69 8.97 -12.99
C THR A 14 -34.68 9.48 -11.54
N LEU A 15 -34.50 8.60 -10.56
CA LEU A 15 -34.41 9.01 -9.16
C LEU A 15 -33.27 10.01 -8.92
N LYS A 16 -32.09 9.78 -9.52
CA LYS A 16 -30.98 10.75 -9.46
C LYS A 16 -31.31 12.07 -10.15
N LYS A 17 -32.10 12.06 -11.24
CA LYS A 17 -32.52 13.29 -11.92
C LYS A 17 -33.47 14.10 -11.03
N ASP A 18 -34.46 13.45 -10.42
CA ASP A 18 -35.43 14.09 -9.53
C ASP A 18 -34.78 14.64 -8.26
N LEU A 19 -33.69 14.02 -7.79
CA LEU A 19 -32.92 14.47 -6.63
C LEU A 19 -32.01 15.69 -6.91
N GLU A 20 -31.75 16.09 -8.16
CA GLU A 20 -30.88 17.24 -8.47
C GLU A 20 -31.33 18.53 -7.77
N THR A 21 -32.64 18.79 -7.74
CA THR A 21 -33.24 19.99 -7.14
C THR A 21 -33.08 20.03 -5.62
N TYR A 22 -33.01 18.86 -4.96
CA TYR A 22 -32.84 18.74 -3.52
C TYR A 22 -31.37 18.69 -3.09
N VAL A 23 -30.49 18.18 -3.95
CA VAL A 23 -29.04 18.09 -3.69
C VAL A 23 -28.30 19.37 -4.12
N GLY A 24 -28.88 20.15 -5.04
CA GLY A 24 -28.35 21.45 -5.49
C GLY A 24 -27.24 21.35 -6.54
N VAL A 25 -26.95 20.16 -7.07
CA VAL A 25 -26.00 19.93 -8.17
C VAL A 25 -26.55 18.89 -9.16
N PRO A 26 -26.11 18.90 -10.44
CA PRO A 26 -26.56 17.90 -11.42
C PRO A 26 -26.20 16.47 -11.02
N LEU A 27 -26.91 15.48 -11.59
CA LEU A 27 -26.80 14.06 -11.23
C LEU A 27 -25.42 13.46 -11.49
N GLU A 28 -24.59 14.13 -12.29
CA GLU A 28 -23.18 13.78 -12.50
C GLU A 28 -22.30 14.08 -11.27
N TYR A 29 -22.73 14.94 -10.34
CA TYR A 29 -21.93 15.48 -9.24
C TYR A 29 -22.30 14.96 -7.85
N PHE A 30 -23.17 13.95 -7.76
CA PHE A 30 -23.41 13.21 -6.53
C PHE A 30 -23.58 11.71 -6.77
N LYS A 31 -23.41 10.93 -5.71
CA LYS A 31 -23.52 9.46 -5.68
C LYS A 31 -24.56 9.05 -4.64
N ILE A 32 -25.27 7.96 -4.93
CA ILE A 32 -26.23 7.34 -4.02
C ILE A 32 -25.59 6.07 -3.47
N TYR A 33 -25.63 5.90 -2.15
CA TYR A 33 -25.18 4.71 -1.44
C TYR A 33 -26.35 4.05 -0.72
N ARG A 34 -26.38 2.73 -0.75
CA ARG A 34 -27.35 1.89 -0.06
C ARG A 34 -26.67 1.18 1.12
N LEU A 35 -27.26 1.27 2.30
CA LEU A 35 -26.78 0.59 3.51
C LEU A 35 -27.44 -0.79 3.63
N TYR A 36 -26.64 -1.84 3.73
CA TYR A 36 -27.11 -3.22 3.92
C TYR A 36 -27.12 -3.61 5.41
N SER A 37 -27.78 -4.74 5.73
CA SER A 37 -27.97 -5.21 7.12
C SER A 37 -26.67 -5.51 7.88
N ASN A 38 -25.56 -5.70 7.17
CA ASN A 38 -24.20 -5.87 7.70
C ASN A 38 -23.47 -4.52 7.95
N GLN A 39 -24.19 -3.40 7.91
CA GLN A 39 -23.66 -2.02 8.00
C GLN A 39 -22.67 -1.62 6.88
N GLN A 40 -22.56 -2.40 5.79
CA GLN A 40 -21.76 -2.01 4.64
C GLN A 40 -22.58 -1.13 3.68
N GLU A 41 -21.95 -0.06 3.20
CA GLU A 41 -22.51 0.82 2.17
C GLU A 41 -21.99 0.43 0.79
N TYR A 42 -22.89 0.32 -0.19
CA TYR A 42 -22.54 0.07 -1.59
C TYR A 42 -23.03 1.23 -2.48
N GLU A 43 -22.21 1.63 -3.45
CA GLU A 43 -22.59 2.67 -4.41
C GLU A 43 -23.57 2.12 -5.45
N CYS A 44 -24.74 2.75 -5.56
CA CYS A 44 -25.71 2.49 -6.62
C CYS A 44 -25.18 3.14 -7.91
N ALA A 45 -24.32 2.43 -8.65
CA ALA A 45 -23.62 2.97 -9.82
C ALA A 45 -24.38 2.79 -11.15
N ARG A 46 -25.27 1.79 -11.26
CA ARG A 46 -25.91 1.41 -12.54
C ARG A 46 -27.24 2.16 -12.72
N LEU A 47 -27.20 3.28 -13.43
CA LEU A 47 -28.36 4.17 -13.66
C LEU A 47 -29.57 3.48 -14.34
N THR A 48 -29.36 2.36 -15.02
CA THR A 48 -30.42 1.58 -15.70
C THR A 48 -31.09 0.54 -14.82
N GLU A 49 -30.63 0.33 -13.58
CA GLU A 49 -31.29 -0.59 -12.65
C GLU A 49 -32.60 -0.01 -12.12
N THR A 50 -33.63 -0.86 -11.99
CA THR A 50 -34.91 -0.48 -11.39
C THR A 50 -34.83 -0.45 -9.87
N LEU A 51 -35.69 0.35 -9.24
CA LEU A 51 -35.79 0.41 -7.78
C LEU A 51 -36.54 -0.79 -7.16
N SER A 52 -36.81 -1.85 -7.93
CA SER A 52 -37.60 -3.03 -7.52
C SER A 52 -37.01 -3.79 -6.32
N THR A 53 -35.69 -3.72 -6.12
CA THR A 53 -35.00 -4.37 -5.00
C THR A 53 -34.92 -3.49 -3.75
N PHE A 54 -35.43 -2.25 -3.80
CA PHE A 54 -35.40 -1.31 -2.68
C PHE A 54 -36.60 -1.56 -1.75
N ARG A 55 -36.35 -1.53 -0.45
CA ARG A 55 -37.36 -1.73 0.59
C ARG A 55 -38.07 -0.42 0.88
N ASP A 56 -39.28 -0.53 1.41
CA ASP A 56 -39.97 0.63 1.98
C ASP A 56 -39.23 1.10 3.25
N ASP A 57 -39.25 2.41 3.50
CA ASP A 57 -38.46 3.10 4.53
C ASP A 57 -36.92 2.90 4.46
N GLU A 58 -36.39 2.42 3.31
CA GLU A 58 -34.95 2.25 3.12
C GLU A 58 -34.20 3.58 3.06
N LYS A 59 -33.11 3.68 3.84
CA LYS A 59 -32.29 4.89 3.93
C LYS A 59 -31.18 4.85 2.88
N LEU A 60 -31.16 5.88 2.03
CA LEU A 60 -30.11 6.10 1.04
C LEU A 60 -29.22 7.27 1.48
N THR A 61 -27.90 7.06 1.44
CA THR A 61 -26.91 8.10 1.73
C THR A 61 -26.53 8.79 0.43
N VAL A 62 -26.81 10.08 0.29
CA VAL A 62 -26.31 10.90 -0.83
C VAL A 62 -24.97 11.52 -0.43
N ARG A 63 -23.96 11.38 -1.28
CA ARG A 63 -22.65 12.06 -1.14
C ARG A 63 -22.34 12.88 -2.36
N LEU A 64 -21.91 14.12 -2.17
CA LEU A 64 -21.35 14.94 -3.25
C LEU A 64 -20.06 14.28 -3.78
N GLY A 65 -19.88 14.30 -5.09
CA GLY A 65 -18.75 13.66 -5.77
C GLY A 65 -19.12 13.24 -7.19
N ARG A 66 -18.22 13.57 -8.13
CA ARG A 66 -18.43 13.30 -9.55
C ARG A 66 -18.50 11.79 -9.86
N ALA A 67 -19.46 11.39 -10.68
CA ALA A 67 -19.58 10.08 -11.28
C ALA A 67 -18.54 9.89 -12.39
N LEU A 68 -17.98 8.68 -12.52
CA LEU A 68 -17.00 8.38 -13.56
C LEU A 68 -17.69 8.35 -14.93
N ARG A 69 -17.12 9.07 -15.91
CA ARG A 69 -17.52 8.98 -17.31
C ARG A 69 -16.95 7.70 -17.94
N LYS A 70 -17.45 7.34 -19.12
CA LYS A 70 -16.97 6.17 -19.87
C LYS A 70 -15.46 6.33 -20.17
N GLY A 71 -14.65 5.37 -19.70
CA GLY A 71 -13.19 5.42 -19.83
C GLY A 71 -12.48 6.20 -18.73
N GLU A 72 -13.17 6.59 -17.64
CA GLU A 72 -12.52 7.12 -16.43
C GLU A 72 -12.41 6.04 -15.35
N HIS A 73 -11.23 5.97 -14.72
CA HIS A 73 -10.93 5.00 -13.66
C HIS A 73 -10.45 5.72 -12.41
N ARG A 74 -11.22 5.59 -11.32
CA ARG A 74 -10.79 6.05 -9.99
C ARG A 74 -9.73 5.11 -9.44
N GLY A 75 -8.71 5.70 -8.81
CA GLY A 75 -7.71 5.01 -8.03
C GLY A 75 -7.13 5.94 -6.98
N LYS A 76 -5.98 5.57 -6.42
CA LYS A 76 -5.40 6.24 -5.25
C LYS A 76 -3.93 6.58 -5.44
N VAL A 77 -3.57 7.77 -4.99
CA VAL A 77 -2.18 8.25 -4.96
C VAL A 77 -1.69 8.22 -3.52
N TYR A 78 -0.52 7.62 -3.33
CA TYR A 78 0.20 7.54 -2.06
C TYR A 78 1.56 8.23 -2.20
N GLN A 79 2.08 8.86 -1.15
CA GLN A 79 3.47 9.27 -1.09
C GLN A 79 4.33 8.06 -0.73
N LEU A 80 5.43 7.85 -1.47
CA LEU A 80 6.48 6.90 -1.10
C LEU A 80 7.60 7.64 -0.35
N LEU A 81 7.88 7.18 0.87
CA LEU A 81 8.85 7.75 1.78
C LEU A 81 9.85 6.66 2.19
N LEU A 82 10.86 6.40 1.33
CA LEU A 82 11.73 5.20 1.41
C LEU A 82 12.29 4.91 2.81
N ASN A 83 12.73 5.95 3.51
CA ASN A 83 13.40 5.86 4.81
C ASN A 83 12.50 6.20 6.01
N ALA A 84 11.19 6.40 5.79
CA ALA A 84 10.24 6.63 6.87
C ALA A 84 9.80 5.32 7.52
N LYS A 85 9.45 5.38 8.80
CA LYS A 85 8.88 4.23 9.55
C LYS A 85 7.57 3.70 8.92
N GLU A 86 6.81 4.58 8.26
CA GLU A 86 5.63 4.25 7.47
C GLU A 86 5.90 4.70 6.03
N PRO A 87 6.44 3.82 5.14
CA PRO A 87 6.90 4.25 3.82
C PRO A 87 5.80 4.62 2.83
N SER A 88 4.53 4.34 3.15
CA SER A 88 3.37 4.51 2.26
C SER A 88 2.30 5.36 2.94
N LYS A 89 2.21 6.64 2.59
CA LYS A 89 1.24 7.59 3.14
C LYS A 89 0.16 7.90 2.09
N PHE A 90 -1.12 7.72 2.39
CA PHE A 90 -2.19 8.12 1.46
C PHE A 90 -2.21 9.64 1.26
N LEU A 91 -2.42 10.09 0.01
CA LEU A 91 -2.53 11.50 -0.34
C LEU A 91 -3.94 11.87 -0.80
N CYS A 92 -4.44 11.23 -1.86
CA CYS A 92 -5.75 11.53 -2.43
C CYS A 92 -6.28 10.39 -3.31
N ASP A 93 -7.61 10.32 -3.45
CA ASP A 93 -8.23 9.66 -4.59
C ASP A 93 -8.01 10.50 -5.85
N TRP A 94 -7.79 9.84 -6.98
CA TRP A 94 -7.62 10.49 -8.28
C TRP A 94 -8.42 9.77 -9.36
N ILE A 95 -8.69 10.46 -10.47
CA ILE A 95 -9.43 9.92 -11.62
C ILE A 95 -8.54 10.05 -12.86
N LEU A 96 -8.19 8.92 -13.47
CA LEU A 96 -7.49 8.91 -14.75
C LEU A 96 -8.50 8.71 -15.87
N GLY A 97 -8.41 9.54 -16.91
CA GLY A 97 -9.20 9.41 -18.13
C GLY A 97 -8.44 8.64 -19.22
N LYS A 98 -9.18 7.99 -20.12
CA LYS A 98 -8.62 7.37 -21.32
C LYS A 98 -7.78 8.38 -22.13
N GLY A 99 -6.59 7.97 -22.55
CA GLY A 99 -5.66 8.79 -23.35
C GLY A 99 -4.86 9.84 -22.57
N MET A 100 -5.09 10.00 -21.26
CA MET A 100 -4.33 10.90 -20.39
C MET A 100 -2.86 10.45 -20.29
N LEU A 101 -1.94 11.41 -20.40
CA LEU A 101 -0.51 11.19 -20.19
C LEU A 101 -0.17 11.14 -18.70
N VAL A 102 0.86 10.37 -18.35
CA VAL A 102 1.43 10.29 -17.00
C VAL A 102 1.90 11.65 -16.51
N GLY A 103 2.57 12.42 -17.38
CA GLY A 103 3.08 13.76 -17.05
C GLY A 103 1.96 14.77 -16.76
N ASP A 104 0.84 14.70 -17.49
CA ASP A 104 -0.29 15.60 -17.27
C ASP A 104 -0.98 15.30 -15.93
N ALA A 105 -1.27 14.02 -15.66
CA ALA A 105 -1.81 13.62 -14.35
C ALA A 105 -0.84 13.96 -13.21
N LYS A 106 0.48 13.78 -13.40
CA LYS A 106 1.49 14.18 -12.40
C LYS A 106 1.40 15.67 -12.10
N ARG A 107 1.25 16.52 -13.12
CA ARG A 107 1.10 17.98 -12.98
C ARG A 107 -0.16 18.34 -12.19
N GLU A 108 -1.31 17.81 -12.60
CA GLU A 108 -2.60 18.06 -11.94
C GLU A 108 -2.59 17.59 -10.46
N ILE A 109 -2.00 16.42 -10.18
CA ILE A 109 -1.82 15.90 -8.82
C ILE A 109 -0.96 16.87 -7.99
N LEU A 110 0.19 17.32 -8.50
CA LEU A 110 1.07 18.24 -7.76
C LEU A 110 0.38 19.57 -7.43
N GLU A 111 -0.40 20.12 -8.38
CA GLU A 111 -1.20 21.33 -8.15
C GLU A 111 -2.28 21.11 -7.09
N GLU A 112 -2.94 19.95 -7.09
CA GLU A 112 -3.90 19.56 -6.06
C GLU A 112 -3.24 19.46 -4.67
N LEU A 113 -2.09 18.81 -4.58
CA LEU A 113 -1.35 18.61 -3.33
C LEU A 113 -0.83 19.93 -2.75
N LYS A 114 -0.35 20.82 -3.61
CA LYS A 114 0.05 22.18 -3.23
C LYS A 114 -1.12 22.99 -2.68
N ARG A 115 -2.28 22.93 -3.36
CA ARG A 115 -3.49 23.71 -3.03
C ARG A 115 -4.23 23.20 -1.79
N LYS A 116 -4.29 21.89 -1.55
CA LYS A 116 -5.03 21.30 -0.41
C LYS A 116 -4.17 21.00 0.81
N TYR A 117 -2.89 20.67 0.63
CA TYR A 117 -2.04 20.14 1.71
C TYR A 117 -0.74 20.93 1.90
N SER A 118 -0.51 22.00 1.12
CA SER A 118 0.73 22.78 1.10
C SER A 118 1.99 21.94 0.78
N ILE A 119 1.82 20.80 0.12
CA ILE A 119 2.91 19.93 -0.31
C ILE A 119 3.41 20.46 -1.67
N ASN A 120 4.60 21.07 -1.67
CA ASN A 120 5.18 21.73 -2.85
C ASN A 120 6.40 20.94 -3.36
N ILE A 121 6.14 19.83 -4.06
CA ILE A 121 7.16 19.00 -4.71
C ILE A 121 7.36 19.52 -6.14
N SER A 122 8.61 19.58 -6.62
CA SER A 122 8.91 20.03 -7.98
C SER A 122 8.62 18.96 -9.02
N TYR A 123 8.10 19.35 -10.19
CA TYR A 123 7.65 18.43 -11.25
C TYR A 123 8.77 17.55 -11.80
N ASP A 124 9.97 18.12 -11.98
CA ASP A 124 11.19 17.47 -12.43
C ASP A 124 11.79 16.53 -11.37
N ARG A 125 11.53 16.81 -10.09
CA ARG A 125 12.02 16.04 -8.93
C ARG A 125 10.99 15.07 -8.38
N CYS A 126 10.09 14.55 -9.21
CA CYS A 126 9.19 13.48 -8.79
C CYS A 126 8.75 12.56 -9.93
N ARG A 127 8.41 11.33 -9.54
CA ARG A 127 7.92 10.27 -10.41
C ARG A 127 6.61 9.68 -9.93
N LEU A 128 5.82 9.16 -10.86
CA LEU A 128 4.71 8.24 -10.58
C LEU A 128 5.19 6.80 -10.82
N ARG A 129 4.82 5.87 -9.94
CA ARG A 129 5.14 4.44 -10.10
C ARG A 129 4.01 3.54 -9.59
N LYS A 130 3.93 2.32 -10.13
CA LYS A 130 2.99 1.26 -9.72
C LYS A 130 3.07 1.03 -8.20
N LYS A 131 1.94 0.87 -7.53
CA LYS A 131 1.86 0.38 -6.14
C LYS A 131 1.13 -0.95 -6.10
N SER A 132 1.84 -2.00 -5.69
CA SER A 132 1.30 -3.35 -5.50
C SER A 132 1.25 -3.66 -4.00
N TRP A 133 0.11 -3.38 -3.36
CA TRP A 133 -0.04 -3.45 -1.90
C TRP A 133 0.97 -2.55 -1.16
N LYS A 134 2.04 -3.11 -0.59
CA LYS A 134 3.16 -2.36 0.04
C LYS A 134 4.31 -2.06 -0.92
N ASN A 135 4.43 -2.82 -2.02
CA ASN A 135 5.59 -2.78 -2.90
C ASN A 135 5.49 -1.62 -3.91
N PRO A 136 6.49 -0.73 -3.98
CA PRO A 136 6.72 0.07 -5.17
C PRO A 136 7.10 -0.84 -6.34
N GLY A 137 6.54 -0.59 -7.51
CA GLY A 137 6.85 -1.33 -8.74
C GLY A 137 7.32 -0.40 -9.84
N LYS A 138 6.99 -0.76 -11.09
CA LYS A 138 7.39 -0.08 -12.34
C LYS A 138 7.21 1.44 -12.29
N VAL A 139 8.25 2.18 -12.65
CA VAL A 139 8.20 3.63 -12.89
C VAL A 139 7.44 3.93 -14.18
N TYR A 140 6.59 4.96 -14.14
CA TYR A 140 5.87 5.45 -15.31
C TYR A 140 6.53 6.72 -15.85
N LEU A 141 6.87 6.70 -17.13
CA LEU A 141 7.48 7.83 -17.83
C LEU A 141 6.40 8.85 -18.19
N ASP A 142 6.69 10.15 -18.07
CA ASP A 142 5.73 11.23 -18.32
C ASP A 142 5.06 11.18 -19.71
N THR A 143 5.75 10.61 -20.71
CA THR A 143 5.29 10.45 -22.10
C THR A 143 4.38 9.24 -22.34
N GLN A 144 4.26 8.32 -21.37
CA GLN A 144 3.35 7.19 -21.47
C GLN A 144 1.89 7.64 -21.25
N LYS A 145 0.96 6.94 -21.90
CA LYS A 145 -0.46 7.07 -21.58
C LYS A 145 -0.89 5.98 -20.62
N PHE A 146 -1.88 6.27 -19.78
CA PHE A 146 -2.46 5.28 -18.88
C PHE A 146 -3.30 4.20 -19.57
N GLU A 147 -3.60 4.32 -20.87
CA GLU A 147 -4.24 3.25 -21.65
C GLU A 147 -3.26 2.17 -22.12
N ASP A 148 -1.97 2.52 -22.25
CA ASP A 148 -0.88 1.59 -22.61
C ASP A 148 -0.29 0.89 -21.36
N ILE A 149 -0.66 1.38 -20.17
CA ILE A 149 -0.31 0.80 -18.87
C ILE A 149 -1.48 -0.06 -18.40
N SER A 150 -1.25 -1.34 -18.10
CA SER A 150 -2.29 -2.28 -17.63
C SER A 150 -2.82 -1.95 -16.22
N LEU A 151 -3.58 -0.86 -16.10
CA LEU A 151 -4.23 -0.43 -14.86
C LEU A 151 -5.54 -1.19 -14.63
N PHE A 152 -5.63 -1.85 -13.47
CA PHE A 152 -6.87 -2.46 -13.01
C PHE A 152 -7.86 -1.40 -12.49
N ALA A 153 -9.14 -1.77 -12.38
CA ALA A 153 -10.11 -0.98 -11.64
C ALA A 153 -9.66 -0.87 -10.17
N ASN A 154 -9.66 0.36 -9.62
CA ASN A 154 -9.05 0.70 -8.33
C ASN A 154 -7.52 0.58 -8.31
N TRP A 155 -6.86 1.06 -9.36
CA TRP A 155 -5.40 1.20 -9.41
C TRP A 155 -4.86 1.99 -8.21
N GLU A 156 -3.63 1.69 -7.79
CA GLU A 156 -2.89 2.48 -6.80
C GLU A 156 -1.52 2.85 -7.36
N MET A 157 -1.06 4.07 -7.05
CA MET A 157 0.26 4.57 -7.44
C MET A 157 0.97 5.23 -6.28
N PHE A 158 2.29 5.21 -6.34
CA PHE A 158 3.15 6.06 -5.54
C PHE A 158 3.57 7.30 -6.32
N LEU A 159 3.43 8.47 -5.70
CA LEU A 159 4.21 9.67 -5.97
C LEU A 159 5.47 9.61 -5.11
N GLN A 160 6.63 9.64 -5.75
CA GLN A 160 7.94 9.60 -5.08
C GLN A 160 8.69 10.90 -5.40
N GLU A 161 9.13 11.61 -4.37
CA GLU A 161 10.02 12.75 -4.49
C GLU A 161 11.48 12.29 -4.63
N LEU A 162 12.28 13.01 -5.41
CA LEU A 162 13.61 12.61 -5.84
C LEU A 162 14.68 13.64 -5.42
N PRO A 163 15.92 13.19 -5.13
CA PRO A 163 17.03 14.08 -4.80
C PRO A 163 17.39 15.01 -5.97
N GLY A 164 17.21 14.56 -7.21
CA GLY A 164 17.39 15.33 -8.45
C GLY A 164 16.33 14.97 -9.50
N PRO A 165 16.60 15.26 -10.79
CA PRO A 165 15.73 14.85 -11.90
C PRO A 165 15.54 13.33 -11.97
N GLU A 166 14.44 12.89 -12.60
CA GLU A 166 14.18 11.47 -12.94
C GLU A 166 15.28 10.90 -13.86
N PRO A 167 16.09 9.90 -13.43
CA PRO A 167 17.10 9.28 -14.30
C PRO A 167 16.54 8.26 -15.30
N ALA A 168 15.34 7.71 -15.09
CA ALA A 168 14.75 6.70 -15.97
C ALA A 168 14.21 7.34 -17.26
N THR A 169 14.71 6.87 -18.39
CA THR A 169 14.36 7.38 -19.73
C THR A 169 13.65 6.35 -20.61
N SER A 170 13.70 5.07 -20.24
CA SER A 170 13.10 3.97 -21.01
C SER A 170 12.39 2.95 -20.13
N SER A 171 11.30 2.38 -20.63
CA SER A 171 10.50 1.37 -19.93
C SER A 171 11.21 0.01 -19.76
N ILE A 172 12.29 -0.24 -20.52
CA ILE A 172 13.09 -1.47 -20.42
C ILE A 172 14.13 -1.43 -19.30
N GLN A 173 14.50 -0.23 -18.82
CA GLN A 173 15.45 -0.07 -17.71
C GLN A 173 14.85 -0.62 -16.42
N LEU A 174 15.69 -1.16 -15.54
CA LEU A 174 15.31 -1.79 -14.29
C LEU A 174 15.78 -0.93 -13.11
N LEU A 175 14.84 -0.42 -12.32
CA LEU A 175 15.13 0.39 -11.12
C LEU A 175 15.04 -0.47 -9.86
N LEU A 176 16.16 -0.67 -9.17
CA LEU A 176 16.25 -1.44 -7.93
C LEU A 176 16.51 -0.53 -6.72
N PHE A 177 15.94 -0.88 -5.58
CA PHE A 177 16.37 -0.30 -4.31
C PHE A 177 17.61 -1.03 -3.83
N VAL A 178 18.61 -0.29 -3.37
CA VAL A 178 19.81 -0.86 -2.73
C VAL A 178 19.92 -0.33 -1.32
N ARG A 179 20.45 -1.14 -0.40
CA ARG A 179 20.61 -0.73 1.00
C ARG A 179 21.81 -1.43 1.64
N GLN A 180 22.73 -0.64 2.19
CA GLN A 180 23.93 -1.19 2.83
C GLN A 180 23.58 -1.83 4.18
N TRP A 181 24.07 -3.04 4.36
CA TRP A 181 24.20 -3.70 5.66
C TRP A 181 25.63 -3.49 6.19
N CYS A 182 25.73 -3.12 7.46
CA CYS A 182 27.01 -2.92 8.17
C CYS A 182 27.13 -3.98 9.30
N PRO A 183 27.71 -5.17 9.02
CA PRO A 183 27.91 -6.24 10.00
C PRO A 183 28.52 -5.82 11.35
N SER A 184 29.40 -4.82 11.37
CA SER A 184 30.16 -4.40 12.56
C SER A 184 29.35 -3.50 13.51
N THR A 185 28.36 -2.77 13.01
CA THR A 185 27.42 -1.98 13.83
C THR A 185 26.04 -2.65 13.98
N LEU A 186 25.76 -3.65 13.13
CA LEU A 186 24.45 -4.29 12.94
C LEU A 186 23.36 -3.31 12.47
N GLU A 187 23.73 -2.39 11.59
CA GLU A 187 22.84 -1.35 11.09
C GLU A 187 22.57 -1.50 9.58
N LEU A 188 21.37 -1.11 9.19
CA LEU A 188 21.00 -0.90 7.80
C LEU A 188 20.98 0.60 7.51
N LYS A 189 21.85 1.06 6.61
CA LYS A 189 21.88 2.45 6.11
C LYS A 189 20.55 2.84 5.43
N PRO A 190 20.33 4.12 5.08
CA PRO A 190 19.22 4.51 4.22
C PRO A 190 19.17 3.72 2.90
N PHE A 191 17.99 3.68 2.29
CA PHE A 191 17.80 3.21 0.92
C PHE A 191 18.33 4.23 -0.10
N ASP A 192 19.01 3.70 -1.11
CA ASP A 192 19.33 4.36 -2.37
C ASP A 192 18.63 3.61 -3.53
N GLU A 193 18.70 4.17 -4.74
CA GLU A 193 18.17 3.56 -5.96
C GLU A 193 19.30 3.40 -7.01
N VAL A 194 19.36 2.25 -7.67
CA VAL A 194 20.21 2.01 -8.85
C VAL A 194 19.33 1.79 -10.07
N LEU A 195 19.69 2.45 -11.17
CA LEU A 195 19.09 2.25 -12.49
C LEU A 195 20.04 1.41 -13.34
N LEU A 196 19.53 0.27 -13.81
CA LEU A 196 20.23 -0.64 -14.71
C LEU A 196 19.65 -0.52 -16.13
N ASP A 197 20.55 -0.46 -17.10
CA ASP A 197 20.26 -0.49 -18.53
C ASP A 197 20.19 -1.92 -19.06
N GLY A 198 20.90 -2.86 -18.41
CA GLY A 198 20.84 -4.30 -18.64
C GLY A 198 20.36 -5.09 -17.40
N THR A 199 20.60 -6.40 -17.42
CA THR A 199 20.23 -7.35 -16.36
C THR A 199 21.44 -8.04 -15.73
N THR A 200 22.65 -7.52 -15.92
CA THR A 200 23.88 -8.20 -15.46
C THR A 200 24.23 -7.89 -14.01
N ILE A 201 24.87 -8.84 -13.33
CA ILE A 201 25.37 -8.65 -11.96
C ILE A 201 26.61 -7.74 -11.93
N SER A 202 27.42 -7.71 -12.99
CA SER A 202 28.56 -6.79 -13.11
C SER A 202 28.08 -5.34 -13.03
N GLU A 203 27.12 -4.97 -13.89
CA GLU A 203 26.53 -3.64 -13.91
C GLU A 203 25.95 -3.25 -12.54
N LEU A 204 25.19 -4.15 -11.90
CA LEU A 204 24.65 -3.91 -10.56
C LEU A 204 25.75 -3.65 -9.53
N LYS A 205 26.82 -4.46 -9.51
CA LYS A 205 27.97 -4.25 -8.61
C LYS A 205 28.72 -2.95 -8.92
N GLU A 206 28.92 -2.61 -10.19
CA GLU A 206 29.57 -1.37 -10.61
C GLU A 206 28.79 -0.13 -10.14
N LYS A 207 27.45 -0.13 -10.31
CA LYS A 207 26.58 0.98 -9.85
C LYS A 207 26.59 1.09 -8.32
N ILE A 208 26.54 -0.04 -7.59
CA ILE A 208 26.65 -0.06 -6.12
C ILE A 208 28.04 0.37 -5.64
N SER A 209 29.10 -0.02 -6.34
CA SER A 209 30.48 0.37 -6.04
C SER A 209 30.66 1.89 -6.17
N ALA A 210 30.16 2.47 -7.26
CA ALA A 210 30.18 3.91 -7.48
C ALA A 210 29.38 4.72 -6.43
N LEU A 211 28.27 4.17 -5.93
CA LEU A 211 27.47 4.80 -4.85
C LEU A 211 28.11 4.67 -3.46
N SER A 212 28.70 3.52 -3.15
CA SER A 212 29.14 3.18 -1.78
C SER A 212 30.63 3.41 -1.51
N GLY A 213 31.46 3.47 -2.56
CA GLY A 213 32.92 3.48 -2.46
C GLY A 213 33.54 2.12 -2.14
N ILE A 214 32.75 1.04 -2.04
CA ILE A 214 33.24 -0.33 -1.82
C ILE A 214 33.70 -0.89 -3.17
N PRO A 215 34.93 -1.42 -3.31
CA PRO A 215 35.37 -2.03 -4.57
C PRO A 215 34.54 -3.26 -4.95
N VAL A 216 34.35 -3.49 -6.25
CA VAL A 216 33.46 -4.54 -6.81
C VAL A 216 33.81 -5.96 -6.33
N GLU A 217 35.10 -6.24 -6.15
CA GLU A 217 35.61 -7.51 -5.63
C GLU A 217 35.29 -7.76 -4.15
N ASN A 218 35.02 -6.69 -3.39
CA ASN A 218 34.61 -6.76 -1.98
C ASN A 218 33.08 -6.62 -1.79
N LEU A 219 32.31 -6.47 -2.87
CA LEU A 219 30.84 -6.35 -2.80
C LEU A 219 30.17 -7.73 -2.79
N GLU A 220 29.49 -8.03 -1.69
CA GLU A 220 28.53 -9.13 -1.57
C GLU A 220 27.09 -8.61 -1.65
N LEU A 221 26.21 -9.36 -2.31
CA LEU A 221 24.84 -8.95 -2.65
C LEU A 221 23.83 -10.02 -2.23
N ALA A 222 22.71 -9.60 -1.65
CA ALA A 222 21.59 -10.47 -1.29
C ALA A 222 20.24 -9.87 -1.69
N LYS A 223 19.26 -10.72 -2.06
CA LYS A 223 17.87 -10.28 -2.27
C LYS A 223 17.13 -10.15 -0.94
N GLY A 224 16.41 -9.05 -0.74
CA GLY A 224 15.41 -8.97 0.33
C GLY A 224 14.27 -9.97 0.12
N GLN A 225 13.95 -10.78 1.13
CA GLN A 225 13.02 -11.91 1.03
C GLN A 225 11.54 -11.56 1.29
N SER A 226 11.22 -10.34 1.71
CA SER A 226 9.86 -9.91 2.06
C SER A 226 9.40 -8.66 1.30
N SER A 227 8.12 -8.27 1.43
CA SER A 227 7.60 -7.03 0.82
C SER A 227 8.35 -5.79 1.29
N PHE A 228 8.46 -4.77 0.45
CA PHE A 228 9.06 -3.47 0.78
C PHE A 228 8.50 -2.92 2.13
N PRO A 229 9.34 -2.44 3.06
CA PRO A 229 10.77 -2.14 2.94
C PRO A 229 11.71 -3.32 3.29
N CYS A 230 11.26 -4.56 3.07
CA CYS A 230 11.98 -5.79 3.44
C CYS A 230 12.31 -5.85 4.93
N ASP A 231 11.28 -5.65 5.77
CA ASP A 231 11.41 -5.73 7.21
C ASP A 231 11.85 -7.14 7.66
N MET A 232 13.06 -7.23 8.19
CA MET A 232 13.63 -8.43 8.81
C MET A 232 14.42 -8.06 10.09
N SER A 233 14.82 -9.06 10.88
CA SER A 233 15.63 -8.86 12.09
C SER A 233 17.09 -8.63 11.72
N VAL A 234 17.74 -7.62 12.32
CA VAL A 234 19.17 -7.38 12.13
C VAL A 234 20.06 -8.56 12.54
N LEU A 235 19.55 -9.45 13.41
CA LEU A 235 20.24 -10.68 13.81
C LEU A 235 20.26 -11.75 12.71
N GLY A 236 19.26 -11.74 11.82
CA GLY A 236 19.11 -12.71 10.73
C GLY A 236 19.78 -12.27 9.42
N ILE A 237 19.94 -10.97 9.18
CA ILE A 237 20.46 -10.39 7.92
C ILE A 237 21.78 -11.05 7.47
N HIS A 238 22.72 -11.30 8.38
CA HIS A 238 24.02 -11.87 8.01
C HIS A 238 23.94 -13.36 7.62
N THR A 239 22.99 -14.13 8.17
CA THR A 239 22.98 -15.61 8.12
C THR A 239 21.81 -16.23 7.36
N GLU A 240 20.67 -15.54 7.23
CA GLU A 240 19.45 -16.06 6.59
C GLU A 240 19.36 -15.73 5.08
N LEU A 241 20.28 -14.89 4.60
CA LEU A 241 20.35 -14.43 3.21
C LEU A 241 21.51 -15.07 2.47
N ASP A 242 21.31 -15.31 1.16
CA ASP A 242 22.38 -15.68 0.24
C ASP A 242 23.11 -14.41 -0.23
N TRP A 243 24.33 -14.24 0.24
CA TRP A 243 25.19 -13.06 0.03
C TRP A 243 26.14 -13.17 -1.17
N ALA A 244 26.26 -14.37 -1.76
CA ALA A 244 27.16 -14.64 -2.88
C ALA A 244 26.44 -15.44 -3.98
N PRO A 245 25.33 -14.90 -4.52
CA PRO A 245 24.50 -15.61 -5.49
C PRO A 245 25.31 -15.91 -6.75
N GLN A 246 25.48 -17.20 -7.07
CA GLN A 246 26.29 -17.69 -8.20
C GLN A 246 25.55 -17.55 -9.53
N THR A 247 25.12 -16.32 -9.85
CA THR A 247 24.41 -15.97 -11.08
C THR A 247 25.13 -14.83 -11.82
N MET A 248 25.04 -14.84 -13.15
CA MET A 248 25.54 -13.77 -14.01
C MET A 248 24.50 -12.66 -14.26
N THR A 249 23.21 -12.97 -14.03
CA THR A 249 22.09 -12.05 -14.29
C THR A 249 21.12 -11.96 -13.11
N VAL A 250 20.45 -10.81 -12.98
CA VAL A 250 19.50 -10.50 -11.86
C VAL A 250 18.17 -11.24 -11.98
N ASP A 251 17.80 -11.67 -13.19
CA ASP A 251 16.55 -12.35 -13.52
C ASP A 251 16.62 -13.87 -13.30
N SER A 252 17.84 -14.42 -13.17
CA SER A 252 18.12 -15.82 -12.85
C SER A 252 18.00 -16.09 -11.34
N TRP A 253 17.73 -17.35 -10.96
CA TRP A 253 17.78 -17.80 -9.56
C TRP A 253 19.21 -17.64 -9.00
N PRO A 254 19.41 -17.22 -7.73
CA PRO A 254 18.40 -17.01 -6.68
C PRO A 254 17.74 -15.63 -6.67
N LEU A 255 18.23 -14.68 -7.47
CA LEU A 255 17.75 -13.29 -7.43
C LEU A 255 16.36 -13.14 -8.06
N ASN A 256 16.09 -13.72 -9.23
CA ASN A 256 14.75 -13.80 -9.82
C ASN A 256 14.03 -12.43 -9.83
N ILE A 257 14.61 -11.44 -10.52
CA ILE A 257 14.14 -10.05 -10.58
C ILE A 257 13.70 -9.71 -12.00
N TYR A 258 12.39 -9.49 -12.16
CA TYR A 258 11.76 -9.17 -13.46
C TYR A 258 11.05 -7.80 -13.50
N GLU A 259 10.87 -7.13 -12.35
CA GLU A 259 10.21 -5.83 -12.24
C GLU A 259 10.98 -4.90 -11.28
N ASP A 260 10.86 -3.58 -11.49
CA ASP A 260 11.38 -2.53 -10.61
C ASP A 260 10.94 -2.69 -9.14
N GLY A 261 11.68 -2.10 -8.22
CA GLY A 261 11.30 -1.93 -6.81
C GLY A 261 11.57 -3.13 -5.91
N HIS A 262 12.29 -4.14 -6.41
CA HIS A 262 12.96 -5.13 -5.57
C HIS A 262 14.08 -4.47 -4.74
N VAL A 263 14.33 -5.02 -3.54
CA VAL A 263 15.40 -4.56 -2.64
C VAL A 263 16.59 -5.52 -2.72
N ILE A 264 17.76 -4.96 -2.95
CA ILE A 264 19.06 -5.62 -2.83
C ILE A 264 19.77 -5.09 -1.58
N LEU A 265 20.16 -6.01 -0.71
CA LEU A 265 21.07 -5.73 0.39
C LEU A 265 22.50 -5.93 -0.11
N TYR A 266 23.41 -5.04 0.27
CA TYR A 266 24.83 -5.15 -0.06
C TYR A 266 25.71 -4.91 1.17
N ARG A 267 26.89 -5.53 1.21
CA ARG A 267 27.87 -5.38 2.28
C ARG A 267 29.30 -5.41 1.74
N ASP A 268 30.23 -4.90 2.53
CA ASP A 268 31.67 -5.10 2.32
C ASP A 268 32.05 -6.46 2.91
N SER A 269 32.61 -7.36 2.10
CA SER A 269 33.02 -8.71 2.55
C SER A 269 34.19 -8.68 3.54
N ARG A 270 34.88 -7.54 3.68
CA ARG A 270 35.98 -7.32 4.62
C ARG A 270 35.49 -6.91 6.02
N GLU A 271 34.19 -6.65 6.20
CA GLU A 271 33.61 -6.20 7.46
C GLU A 271 33.23 -7.38 8.37
N GLU A 272 33.90 -7.50 9.52
CA GLU A 272 33.59 -8.53 10.51
C GLU A 272 32.25 -8.27 11.23
N VAL A 273 31.53 -9.36 11.55
CA VAL A 273 30.26 -9.29 12.28
C VAL A 273 30.49 -8.93 13.73
N LYS A 274 29.71 -7.97 14.26
CA LYS A 274 29.72 -7.64 15.68
C LYS A 274 29.46 -8.90 16.53
N GLN A 275 30.41 -9.26 17.37
CA GLN A 275 30.19 -10.26 18.41
C GLN A 275 29.23 -9.69 19.46
N LEU A 276 28.06 -10.31 19.60
CA LEU A 276 27.04 -9.93 20.58
C LEU A 276 26.97 -10.92 21.74
N THR A 277 26.82 -10.42 22.96
CA THR A 277 26.52 -11.25 24.14
C THR A 277 25.09 -11.81 24.10
N SER A 278 24.78 -12.75 25.00
CA SER A 278 23.42 -13.29 25.18
C SER A 278 22.40 -12.19 25.54
N GLU A 279 22.82 -11.18 26.29
CA GLU A 279 22.00 -10.08 26.78
C GLU A 279 21.69 -9.10 25.63
N GLU A 280 22.71 -8.69 24.87
CA GLU A 280 22.53 -7.82 23.70
C GLU A 280 21.63 -8.46 22.65
N ARG A 281 21.84 -9.75 22.32
CA ARG A 281 20.98 -10.50 21.38
C ARG A 281 19.52 -10.50 21.86
N LYS A 282 19.29 -10.70 23.16
CA LYS A 282 17.95 -10.71 23.75
C LYS A 282 17.32 -9.32 23.77
N GLU A 283 18.08 -8.25 24.01
CA GLU A 283 17.57 -6.88 23.94
C GLU A 283 17.13 -6.52 22.52
N ILE A 284 17.96 -6.81 21.51
CA ILE A 284 17.65 -6.59 20.10
C ILE A 284 16.38 -7.35 19.71
N ALA A 285 16.31 -8.65 20.01
CA ALA A 285 15.14 -9.48 19.72
C ALA A 285 13.85 -8.95 20.37
N ASN A 286 13.91 -8.48 21.62
CA ASN A 286 12.77 -7.87 22.31
C ASN A 286 12.32 -6.56 21.63
N LYS A 287 13.28 -5.68 21.29
CA LYS A 287 13.03 -4.39 20.64
C LYS A 287 12.42 -4.57 19.24
N GLU A 288 12.90 -5.55 18.48
CA GLU A 288 12.38 -5.88 17.15
C GLU A 288 11.05 -6.62 17.18
N GLY A 289 10.80 -7.50 18.15
CA GLY A 289 9.49 -8.15 18.34
C GLY A 289 8.36 -7.12 18.52
N CYS A 290 8.62 -6.07 19.32
CA CYS A 290 7.70 -4.94 19.47
C CYS A 290 7.55 -4.06 18.22
N ARG A 291 8.51 -4.10 17.28
CA ARG A 291 8.46 -3.39 15.99
C ARG A 291 7.60 -4.17 14.99
N MET A 292 7.93 -5.45 14.77
CA MET A 292 7.28 -6.31 13.79
C MET A 292 5.80 -6.53 14.11
N GLY A 293 5.45 -6.69 15.40
CA GLY A 293 4.05 -6.81 15.83
C GLY A 293 3.17 -5.60 15.49
N LYS A 294 3.75 -4.38 15.40
CA LYS A 294 2.99 -3.15 15.11
C LYS A 294 2.72 -2.92 13.62
N LEU A 295 3.53 -3.49 12.72
CA LEU A 295 3.29 -3.43 11.26
C LEU A 295 2.30 -4.50 10.75
N SER A 296 1.92 -5.44 11.61
CA SER A 296 0.85 -6.42 11.37
C SER A 296 -0.52 -5.92 11.89
N SER A 297 -0.53 -5.04 12.89
CA SER A 297 -1.75 -4.59 13.57
C SER A 297 -2.44 -3.37 12.93
N THR A 298 -2.93 -3.53 11.69
CA THR A 298 -4.08 -2.75 11.22
C THR A 298 -5.27 -3.69 11.10
N VAL A 299 -6.37 -3.39 11.82
CA VAL A 299 -7.49 -4.30 12.14
C VAL A 299 -7.17 -5.32 13.26
N SER A 300 -6.97 -4.80 14.47
CA SER A 300 -7.41 -5.49 15.69
C SER A 300 -7.75 -4.47 16.78
N THR A 301 -9.03 -4.30 17.07
CA THR A 301 -9.55 -3.55 18.23
C THR A 301 -9.51 -4.38 19.53
N TYR A 302 -8.79 -5.51 19.53
CA TYR A 302 -8.76 -6.42 20.66
C TYR A 302 -7.65 -6.02 21.64
N SER A 303 -8.04 -5.41 22.77
CA SER A 303 -7.10 -5.12 23.85
C SER A 303 -6.57 -6.44 24.43
N PRO A 304 -5.26 -6.60 24.72
CA PRO A 304 -4.70 -7.81 25.31
C PRO A 304 -4.97 -7.86 26.83
N ARG A 305 -6.24 -7.71 27.24
CA ARG A 305 -6.69 -8.10 28.57
C ARG A 305 -6.84 -9.62 28.54
N LYS A 306 -6.14 -10.34 29.43
CA LYS A 306 -6.40 -11.77 29.66
C LYS A 306 -7.85 -11.93 30.11
N GLU A 307 -8.72 -12.40 29.22
CA GLU A 307 -10.06 -12.83 29.61
C GLU A 307 -9.93 -13.93 30.67
N ARG A 308 -10.54 -13.71 31.83
CA ARG A 308 -10.73 -14.76 32.83
C ARG A 308 -12.03 -15.46 32.49
N ALA A 309 -11.99 -16.79 32.36
CA ALA A 309 -13.17 -17.59 32.07
C ALA A 309 -14.28 -17.31 33.10
N LEU A 310 -15.45 -16.92 32.60
CA LEU A 310 -16.63 -16.66 33.43
C LEU A 310 -17.18 -18.00 33.92
N LYS A 311 -17.04 -18.30 35.22
CA LYS A 311 -17.72 -19.45 35.83
C LYS A 311 -19.18 -19.10 36.05
N ILE A 312 -20.05 -19.58 35.17
CA ILE A 312 -21.49 -19.55 35.37
C ILE A 312 -21.84 -20.70 36.32
N TYR A 313 -22.28 -20.36 37.52
CA TYR A 313 -22.91 -21.31 38.43
C TYR A 313 -24.39 -21.36 38.04
N LEU A 314 -24.86 -22.53 37.61
CA LEU A 314 -26.29 -22.81 37.53
C LEU A 314 -26.77 -23.12 38.94
N ASP A 315 -27.58 -22.25 39.52
CA ASP A 315 -28.23 -22.55 40.79
C ASP A 315 -29.05 -23.83 40.64
N SER A 316 -28.74 -24.81 41.49
CA SER A 316 -29.45 -26.08 41.54
C SER A 316 -30.92 -25.84 41.79
N SER A 317 -31.77 -26.48 40.98
CA SER A 317 -33.23 -26.36 41.02
C SER A 317 -33.79 -26.57 42.43
N PRO A 318 -34.92 -25.92 42.79
CA PRO A 318 -35.45 -25.99 44.14
C PRO A 318 -35.75 -27.44 44.52
N LYS A 319 -35.16 -27.91 45.62
CA LYS A 319 -35.59 -29.16 46.24
C LYS A 319 -37.07 -29.05 46.58
N LYS A 320 -37.86 -30.04 46.19
CA LYS A 320 -39.19 -30.21 46.79
C LYS A 320 -39.01 -30.34 48.30
N HIS A 321 -39.80 -29.58 49.04
CA HIS A 321 -39.98 -29.80 50.46
C HIS A 321 -40.96 -30.96 50.58
N ASP A 322 -40.49 -32.09 51.10
CA ASP A 322 -41.36 -33.18 51.51
C ASP A 322 -41.86 -32.94 52.94
N ASP A 323 -42.96 -33.63 53.25
CA ASP A 323 -43.58 -33.92 54.55
C ASP A 323 -44.27 -32.77 55.33
N ILE A 324 -45.56 -32.98 55.63
CA ILE A 324 -46.00 -33.64 56.88
C ILE A 324 -47.48 -34.10 56.76
N ASP A 325 -47.78 -35.27 57.31
CA ASP A 325 -49.11 -35.92 57.37
C ASP A 325 -50.12 -35.24 58.32
N VAL A 326 -51.42 -35.30 57.96
CA VAL A 326 -52.65 -35.36 58.79
C VAL A 326 -53.77 -35.88 57.86
N ASP A 327 -54.62 -36.86 58.15
CA ASP A 327 -54.79 -37.79 59.29
C ASP A 327 -55.07 -39.21 58.72
#